data_AF-A0A0R1TR90-F1
#
_entry.id   AF-A0A0R1TR90-F1
#
_cell.length_a   1.000
_cell.length_b   1.000
_cell.length_c   1.000
_cell.angle_alpha   90.00
_cell.angle_beta   90.00
_cell.angle_gamma   90.00
#
_symmetry.space_group_name_H-M   'P 1'
#
loop_
_entity.id
_entity.type
_entity.pdbx_description
1 polymer ?
#
loop_
_entity_poly.entity_id
_entity_poly.type
_entity_poly.pdbx_seq_one_letter_code
_entity_poly.pdbx_strand_id
1 'polypeptide(L)' 'MRPVLIVSNDDFNRLTGLVKVVPITTKLKDFPIHLDIPDGLEVEGQVLLEKEHLI' A
#
# COMPACT_ATOMS: atom_id res chain seq x y z
N MET A 1 -5.41 4.30 -12.93
CA MET A 1 -4.37 3.64 -12.10
C MET A 1 -4.67 3.90 -10.64
N ARG A 2 -4.26 3.03 -9.71
CA ARG A 2 -4.46 3.22 -8.26
C ARG A 2 -3.09 3.34 -7.59
N PRO A 3 -2.89 4.30 -6.66
CA PRO A 3 -1.66 4.35 -5.86
C PRO A 3 -1.49 3.08 -5.01
N VAL A 4 -0.24 2.77 -4.67
CA VAL A 4 0.13 1.62 -3.84
C VAL A 4 1.19 2.03 -2.82
N LEU A 5 1.22 1.36 -1.68
CA LEU A 5 2.29 1.45 -0.69
C LEU A 5 3.24 0.26 -0.89
N ILE A 6 4.54 0.54 -1.02
CA ILE A 6 5.58 -0.49 -1.02
C ILE A 6 5.79 -0.96 0.42
N VAL A 7 5.67 -2.26 0.66
CA VAL A 7 5.81 -2.88 2.00
C VAL A 7 7.03 -3.80 2.10
N SER A 8 7.74 -4.00 0.99
CA SER A 8 8.99 -4.75 0.93
C SER A 8 10.17 -3.84 1.23
N ASN A 9 11.24 -4.42 1.80
CA ASN A 9 12.49 -3.70 2.02
C ASN A 9 13.38 -3.68 0.76
N ASP A 10 14.38 -2.81 0.76
CA ASP A 10 15.27 -2.61 -0.39
C ASP A 10 16.10 -3.85 -0.74
N ASP A 11 16.47 -4.68 0.26
CA ASP A 11 17.21 -5.91 0.01
C ASP A 11 16.37 -6.94 -0.75
N PHE A 12 15.10 -7.12 -0.38
CA PHE A 12 14.16 -7.97 -1.11
C PHE A 12 14.01 -7.48 -2.56
N ASN A 13 13.80 -6.17 -2.72
CA ASN A 13 13.61 -5.54 -4.03
C ASN A 13 14.84 -5.75 -4.93
N ARG A 14 16.05 -5.46 -4.40
CA ARG A 14 17.30 -5.57 -5.15
C ARG A 14 17.66 -7.02 -5.49
N LEU A 15 17.47 -7.95 -4.56
CA LEU A 15 17.88 -9.35 -4.74
C LEU A 15 16.92 -10.14 -5.62
N THR A 16 15.63 -9.84 -5.59
CA THR A 16 14.61 -10.60 -6.34
C THR A 16 14.17 -9.92 -7.64
N GLY A 17 14.34 -8.60 -7.75
CA GLY A 17 13.75 -7.80 -8.83
C GLY A 17 12.23 -7.65 -8.73
N LEU A 18 11.62 -8.06 -7.62
CA LEU A 18 10.19 -7.97 -7.34
C LEU A 18 9.92 -6.95 -6.24
N VAL A 19 8.72 -6.37 -6.23
CA VAL A 19 8.27 -5.45 -5.20
C VAL A 19 6.94 -5.92 -4.62
N LYS A 20 6.87 -6.05 -3.29
CA LYS A 20 5.60 -6.25 -2.58
C LYS A 20 4.91 -4.91 -2.35
N VAL A 21 3.65 -4.84 -2.75
CA VAL A 21 2.82 -3.65 -2.58
C VAL A 21 1.45 -3.97 -1.99
N VAL A 22 0.82 -2.97 -1.40
CA VAL A 22 -0.59 -2.97 -0.99
C VAL A 22 -1.30 -1.75 -1.58
N PRO A 23 -2.55 -1.88 -2.07
CA PRO A 23 -3.23 -0.79 -2.75
C PRO A 23 -3.78 0.25 -1.77
N ILE A 24 -3.86 1.48 -2.26
CA ILE A 24 -4.53 2.59 -1.60
C ILE A 24 -5.88 2.83 -2.29
N THR A 25 -6.93 3.08 -1.50
CA THR A 25 -8.29 3.36 -1.99
C THR A 25 -8.89 4.58 -1.31
N THR A 26 -9.59 5.42 -2.07
CA THR A 26 -10.42 6.51 -1.51
C THR A 26 -11.79 6.03 -1.05
N LYS A 27 -12.14 4.75 -1.31
CA LYS A 27 -13.35 4.11 -0.77
C LYS A 27 -13.09 3.65 0.66
N LEU A 28 -13.36 4.54 1.61
CA LEU A 28 -13.14 4.29 3.02
C LEU A 28 -14.11 3.22 3.55
N LYS A 29 -13.60 2.32 4.39
CA LYS A 29 -14.39 1.33 5.10
C LYS A 29 -13.80 1.16 6.49
N ASP A 30 -14.67 1.07 7.49
CA ASP A 30 -14.28 0.70 8.83
C ASP A 30 -13.90 -0.79 8.85
N PHE A 31 -12.60 -1.06 8.93
CA PHE A 31 -12.04 -2.40 9.00
C PHE A 31 -10.75 -2.37 9.82
N PRO A 32 -10.51 -3.35 10.72
CA PRO A 32 -9.44 -3.26 11.72
C PRO A 32 -8.01 -3.13 11.16
N ILE A 33 -7.81 -3.50 9.90
CA ILE A 33 -6.50 -3.49 9.22
C ILE A 33 -6.48 -2.54 8.02
N HIS A 34 -7.47 -1.65 7.90
CA HIS A 34 -7.35 -0.51 7.02
C HIS A 34 -6.63 0.62 7.77
N LEU A 35 -5.60 1.17 7.15
CA LEU A 35 -4.86 2.30 7.70
C LEU A 35 -5.19 3.55 6.89
N ASP A 36 -5.72 4.57 7.56
CA ASP A 36 -5.93 5.88 6.94
C ASP A 36 -4.57 6.50 6.58
N ILE A 37 -4.51 7.09 5.38
CA ILE A 37 -3.37 7.91 4.98
C ILE A 37 -3.45 9.23 5.75
N PRO A 38 -2.38 9.64 6.45
CA PRO A 38 -2.36 10.91 7.17
C PRO A 38 -2.62 12.11 6.25
N ASP A 39 -3.30 13.12 6.80
CA ASP A 39 -3.54 14.38 6.10
C ASP A 39 -2.22 15.09 5.72
N GLY A 40 -2.25 15.86 4.62
CA GLY A 40 -1.11 16.65 4.14
C GLY A 40 -0.12 15.89 3.23
N LEU A 41 -0.43 14.64 2.89
CA LEU A 41 0.28 13.88 1.85
C LEU A 41 -0.39 14.05 0.49
N GLU A 42 0.35 13.77 -0.60
CA GLU A 42 -0.16 13.87 -1.98
C GLU A 42 -1.20 12.79 -2.33
N VAL A 43 -1.32 11.76 -1.50
CA VAL A 43 -2.24 10.64 -1.67
C VAL A 43 -3.22 10.63 -0.51
N GLU A 44 -4.50 10.41 -0.81
CA GLU A 44 -5.57 10.29 0.19
C GLU A 44 -6.15 8.87 0.20
N GLY A 45 -6.79 8.50 1.31
CA GLY A 45 -7.59 7.29 1.41
C GLY A 45 -7.08 6.31 2.48
N GLN A 46 -7.25 5.02 2.22
CA GLN A 46 -6.87 3.92 3.10
C GLN A 46 -5.97 2.92 2.40
N VAL A 47 -4.96 2.42 3.13
CA VAL A 47 -4.16 1.26 2.75
C VAL A 47 -4.93 -0.01 3.06
N LEU A 48 -5.09 -0.89 2.07
CA LEU A 48 -5.76 -2.19 2.22
C LEU A 48 -4.75 -3.30 2.50
N LEU A 49 -4.39 -3.51 3.77
CA LEU A 49 -3.31 -4.43 4.16
C LEU A 49 -3.57 -5.90 3.79
N GLU A 50 -4.82 -6.30 3.58
CA GLU A 50 -5.19 -7.66 3.17
C GLU A 50 -5.07 -7.92 1.66
N LYS A 51 -4.67 -6.91 0.88
CA LYS A 51 -4.60 -6.97 -0.59
C LYS A 51 -3.15 -6.87 -1.10
N GLU A 52 -2.25 -7.69 -0.58
CA GLU A 52 -0.86 -7.75 -1.04
C GLU A 52 -0.77 -8.24 -2.50
N HIS A 53 0.07 -7.59 -3.31
CA HIS A 53 0.44 -8.02 -4.65
C HIS A 53 1.97 -7.97 -4.81
N LEU A 54 2.53 -8.91 -5.58
CA LEU A 54 3.89 -8.84 -6.11
C LEU A 54 3.85 -8.20 -7.49
N ILE A 55 4.71 -7.21 -7.73
CA ILE A 55 4.95 -6.60 -9.03
C ILE A 55 6.38 -6.81 -9.47
#